data_AF-A0A398BCY0-F1
#
_entry.id   AF-A0A398BCY0-F1
#
_cell.length_a   1.000
_cell.length_b   1.000
_cell.length_c   1.000
_cell.angle_alpha   90.00
_cell.angle_beta   90.00
_cell.angle_gamma   90.00
#
_symmetry.space_group_name_H-M   'P 1'
#
loop_
_entity.id
_entity.type
_entity.pdbx_description
1 polymer ?
#
loop_
_entity_poly.entity_id
_entity_poly.type
_entity_poly.pdbx_seq_one_letter_code
_entity_poly.pdbx_strand_id
1 'polypeptide(L)' 'MLKENIVIQETEILTGLIARELVAVFGKSENEANELIEKFEVKNNLIKNPILLHDSPNHWALALLTNNNDVEAIEKYLN' A
#
# COMPACT_ATOMS: atom_id res chain seq x y z
N MET A 1 19.74 11.58 -10.84
CA MET A 1 20.30 11.76 -9.47
C MET A 1 19.33 12.40 -8.48
N LEU A 2 19.08 13.72 -8.45
CA LEU A 2 18.18 14.33 -7.43
C LEU A 2 16.72 13.83 -7.51
N LYS A 3 16.16 13.72 -8.72
CA LYS A 3 14.78 13.23 -8.93
C LYS A 3 14.58 11.76 -8.55
N GLU A 4 15.55 10.90 -8.86
CA GLU A 4 15.48 9.48 -8.50
C GLU A 4 15.54 9.27 -6.98
N ASN A 5 16.30 10.11 -6.27
CA ASN A 5 16.37 10.06 -4.81
C ASN A 5 15.02 10.43 -4.16
N ILE A 6 14.34 11.46 -4.69
CA ILE A 6 13.01 11.87 -4.23
C ILE A 6 11.99 10.74 -4.43
N VAL A 7 11.97 10.10 -5.62
CA VAL A 7 11.03 9.00 -5.90
C VAL A 7 11.23 7.83 -4.94
N ILE A 8 12.47 7.48 -4.61
CA ILE A 8 12.76 6.40 -3.64
C ILE A 8 12.25 6.78 -2.24
N GLN A 9 12.50 8.01 -1.79
CA GLN A 9 12.05 8.49 -0.48
C GLN A 9 10.52 8.52 -0.38
N GLU A 10 9.84 9.06 -1.41
CA GLU A 10 8.38 9.11 -1.46
C GLU A 10 7.77 7.70 -1.54
N THR A 11 8.43 6.78 -2.24
CA THR A 11 8.05 5.36 -2.26
C THR A 11 8.08 4.76 -0.86
N GLU A 12 9.19 4.92 -0.13
CA GLU A 12 9.31 4.39 1.23
C GLU A 12 8.23 4.97 2.16
N ILE A 13 8.01 6.28 2.11
CA ILE A 13 6.97 6.96 2.89
C ILE A 13 5.59 6.40 2.55
N LEU A 14 5.24 6.30 1.26
CA LEU A 14 3.94 5.81 0.84
C LEU A 14 3.73 4.35 1.26
N THR A 15 4.71 3.46 1.09
CA THR A 15 4.58 2.08 1.58
C THR A 15 4.37 1.99 3.09
N GLY A 16 5.05 2.82 3.88
CA GLY A 16 4.82 2.88 5.32
C GLY A 16 3.40 3.34 5.68
N LEU A 17 2.86 4.31 4.93
CA LEU A 17 1.49 4.77 5.11
C LEU A 17 0.45 3.72 4.69
N ILE A 18 0.71 2.96 3.62
CA ILE A 18 -0.15 1.85 3.19
C ILE A 18 -0.20 0.76 4.27
N ALA A 19 0.95 0.37 4.82
CA ALA A 19 1.01 -0.61 5.90
C ALA A 19 0.18 -0.15 7.11
N ARG A 20 0.31 1.14 7.46
CA ARG A 20 -0.46 1.74 8.55
C ARG A 20 -1.97 1.70 8.29
N GLU A 21 -2.42 1.98 7.07
CA GLU A 21 -3.84 1.87 6.70
C GLU A 21 -4.35 0.43 6.82
N LEU A 22 -3.60 -0.54 6.28
CA LEU A 22 -3.95 -1.96 6.39
C LEU A 22 -4.14 -2.40 7.85
N VAL A 23 -3.30 -1.92 8.76
CA VAL A 23 -3.40 -2.23 10.19
C VAL A 23 -4.54 -1.45 10.86
N ALA A 24 -4.52 -0.13 10.77
CA ALA A 24 -5.38 0.73 11.58
C ALA A 24 -6.83 0.77 11.09
N VAL A 25 -7.06 0.62 9.78
CA VAL A 25 -8.37 0.74 9.16
C VAL A 25 -8.95 -0.62 8.79
N PHE A 26 -8.11 -1.52 8.27
CA PHE A 26 -8.56 -2.84 7.79
C PHE A 26 -8.28 -3.99 8.77
N GLY A 27 -7.71 -3.69 9.94
CA GLY A 27 -7.54 -4.65 11.03
C GLY A 27 -6.54 -5.77 10.74
N LYS A 28 -5.62 -5.56 9.78
CA LYS A 28 -4.52 -6.51 9.52
C LYS A 28 -3.46 -6.43 10.61
N SER A 29 -2.74 -7.52 10.83
CA SER A 29 -1.50 -7.48 11.58
C SER A 29 -0.39 -6.79 10.78
N GLU A 30 0.66 -6.32 11.46
CA GLU A 30 1.83 -5.73 10.79
C GLU A 30 2.48 -6.71 9.82
N ASN A 31 2.54 -8.01 10.17
CA ASN A 31 3.08 -9.04 9.29
C ASN A 31 2.24 -9.20 8.02
N GLU A 32 0.91 -9.34 8.14
CA GLU A 32 0.03 -9.46 6.96
C GLU A 32 0.10 -8.22 6.07
N ALA A 33 0.20 -7.03 6.66
CA ALA A 33 0.34 -5.79 5.91
C ALA A 33 1.65 -5.77 5.08
N ASN A 34 2.77 -6.16 5.69
CA ASN A 34 4.06 -6.25 5.00
C ASN A 34 4.06 -7.34 3.93
N GLU A 35 3.48 -8.51 4.21
CA GLU A 35 3.35 -9.60 3.24
C GLU A 35 2.53 -9.17 2.02
N LEU A 36 1.45 -8.41 2.19
CA LEU A 36 0.67 -7.87 1.07
C LEU A 36 1.49 -6.89 0.22
N ILE A 37 2.20 -5.96 0.87
CA ILE A 37 3.04 -4.96 0.20
C ILE A 37 4.14 -5.64 -0.63
N GLU A 38 4.76 -6.70 -0.08
CA GLU A 38 5.78 -7.49 -0.77
C GLU A 38 5.18 -8.34 -1.90
N LYS A 39 4.10 -9.08 -1.63
CA LYS A 39 3.41 -9.94 -2.59
C LYS A 39 3.00 -9.23 -3.87
N PHE A 40 2.58 -7.96 -3.76
CA PHE A 40 2.16 -7.14 -4.89
C PHE A 40 3.24 -6.17 -5.40
N GLU A 41 4.49 -6.35 -4.95
CA GLU A 41 5.66 -5.59 -5.37
C GLU A 41 5.45 -4.06 -5.37
N VAL A 42 4.76 -3.53 -4.36
CA VAL A 42 4.29 -2.13 -4.33
C VAL A 42 5.44 -1.14 -4.57
N LYS A 43 6.59 -1.35 -3.89
CA LYS A 43 7.78 -0.50 -4.07
C LYS A 43 8.27 -0.48 -5.51
N ASN A 44 8.35 -1.65 -6.15
CA ASN A 44 8.80 -1.74 -7.54
C ASN A 44 7.83 -1.04 -8.49
N ASN A 45 6.51 -1.16 -8.24
CA ASN A 45 5.48 -0.51 -9.03
C ASN A 45 5.53 1.02 -8.92
N LEU A 46 5.73 1.55 -7.70
CA LEU A 46 5.88 2.98 -7.45
C LEU A 46 7.15 3.56 -8.10
N ILE A 47 8.27 2.86 -8.01
CA ILE A 47 9.53 3.30 -8.65
C ILE A 47 9.41 3.30 -10.18
N LYS A 48 8.80 2.26 -10.77
CA LYS A 48 8.60 2.16 -12.22
C LYS A 48 7.55 3.13 -12.75
N ASN A 49 6.54 3.46 -11.93
CA ASN A 49 5.43 4.34 -12.30
C ASN A 49 5.20 5.42 -11.21
N PRO A 50 6.05 6.46 -11.13
CA PRO A 50 5.96 7.46 -10.07
C PRO A 50 4.65 8.24 -10.02
N ILE A 51 3.85 8.23 -11.09
CA ILE A 51 2.51 8.84 -11.10
C ILE A 51 1.59 8.26 -10.01
N LEU A 52 1.81 7.00 -9.62
CA LEU A 52 1.04 6.31 -8.59
C LEU A 52 1.36 6.78 -7.17
N LEU A 53 2.41 7.60 -6.98
CA LEU A 53 2.72 8.25 -5.69
C LEU A 53 1.64 9.26 -5.29
N HIS A 54 0.80 9.70 -6.23
CA HIS A 54 -0.32 10.60 -5.97
C HIS A 54 -1.55 9.88 -5.43
N ASP A 55 -1.61 8.56 -5.50
CA ASP A 55 -2.73 7.80 -4.94
C ASP A 55 -2.66 7.77 -3.41
N SER A 56 -3.82 7.88 -2.77
CA SER A 56 -3.88 7.86 -1.32
C SER A 56 -3.46 6.49 -0.73
N PRO A 57 -2.88 6.45 0.47
CA PRO A 57 -2.54 5.19 1.15
C PRO A 57 -3.75 4.25 1.32
N ASN A 58 -4.93 4.82 1.59
CA ASN A 58 -6.17 4.06 1.74
C ASN A 58 -6.61 3.41 0.41
N HIS A 59 -6.52 4.14 -0.71
CA HIS A 59 -6.81 3.60 -2.04
C HIS A 59 -5.90 2.41 -2.37
N TRP A 60 -4.60 2.54 -2.07
CA TRP A 60 -3.65 1.44 -2.21
C TRP A 60 -4.00 0.25 -1.32
N ALA A 61 -4.29 0.47 -0.04
CA ALA A 61 -4.70 -0.60 0.87
C ALA A 61 -5.94 -1.35 0.37
N LEU A 62 -6.95 -0.63 -0.11
CA LEU A 62 -8.17 -1.22 -0.69
C LEU A 62 -7.86 -2.02 -1.96
N ALA A 63 -6.99 -1.51 -2.84
CA ALA A 63 -6.57 -2.22 -4.05
C ALA A 63 -5.80 -3.51 -3.73
N LEU A 64 -4.92 -3.49 -2.72
CA LEU A 64 -4.19 -4.68 -2.26
C LEU A 64 -5.15 -5.75 -1.72
N LEU A 65 -6.11 -5.36 -0.87
CA LEU A 65 -7.11 -6.28 -0.33
C LEU A 65 -8.01 -6.85 -1.44
N THR A 66 -8.41 -6.01 -2.39
CA THR A 66 -9.22 -6.42 -3.55
C THR A 66 -8.46 -7.45 -4.38
N ASN A 67 -7.19 -7.18 -4.72
CA ASN A 67 -6.35 -8.10 -5.49
C ASN A 67 -6.01 -9.38 -4.71
N ASN A 68 -6.05 -9.33 -3.37
CA ASN A 68 -5.87 -10.49 -2.50
C ASN A 68 -7.17 -11.29 -2.27
N ASN A 69 -8.31 -10.86 -2.82
CA ASN A 69 -9.64 -11.40 -2.55
C ASN A 69 -10.02 -11.41 -1.06
N ASP A 70 -9.59 -10.38 -0.31
CA ASP A 70 -9.84 -10.25 1.12
C ASP A 70 -11.20 -9.58 1.39
N VAL A 71 -12.27 -10.24 0.93
CA VAL A 71 -13.64 -9.71 0.94
C VAL A 71 -14.09 -9.38 2.36
N GLU A 72 -13.70 -10.17 3.35
CA GLU A 72 -14.07 -9.96 4.75
C GLU A 72 -13.54 -8.62 5.29
N ALA A 73 -12.28 -8.28 5.03
CA ALA A 73 -11.71 -6.99 5.47
C ALA A 73 -12.39 -5.80 4.79
N ILE A 74 -12.75 -5.95 3.51
CA ILE A 74 -13.44 -4.91 2.75
C ILE A 74 -14.87 -4.71 3.27
N GLU A 75 -15.61 -5.79 3.53
CA GLU A 75 -16.96 -5.72 4.07
C GLU A 75 -17.00 -5.09 5.47
N LYS A 76 -16.00 -5.40 6.32
CA LYS A 76 -15.88 -4.75 7.65
C LYS A 76 -15.60 -3.26 7.56
N TYR A 77 -14.91 -2.81 6.52
CA TYR A 77 -14.61 -1.39 6.31
C TYR A 77 -15.85 -0.61 5.81
N LEU A 78 -16.73 -1.25 5.04
CA LEU A 78 -17.91 -0.60 4.43
C LEU A 78 -19.15 -0.54 5.33
N ASN A 79 -19.15 -1.26 6.45
CA ASN A 79 -20.27 -1.35 7.41
C ASN A 79 -19.96 -0.61 8.71
#